data_AF-A0A8X6W714-F1
#
_entry.id   AF-A0A8X6W714-F1
#
_cell.length_a   1.000
_cell.length_b   1.000
_cell.length_c   1.000
_cell.angle_alpha   90.00
_cell.angle_beta   90.00
_cell.angle_gamma   90.00
#
_symmetry.space_group_name_H-M   'P 1'
#
loop_
_entity.id
_entity.type
_entity.pdbx_description
1 polymer ?
#
loop_
_entity_poly.entity_id
_entity_poly.type
_entity_poly.pdbx_seq_one_letter_code
_entity_poly.pdbx_strand_id
1 'polypeptide(L)'
;MRIIHGYELYRSYFDVNFIKIQRIKWVGHVVRMSKNHTTKNVFNVQPIGTRRKDRPNLRWIAGMEKDILVLRTKNWRILAGRRLAWKRLLEKAMDDLVLPCH
;
A
#
# COMPACT_ATOMS: atom_id res chain seq x y z
N MET A 1 -19.40 -25.99 19.05
CA MET A 1 -17.94 -26.15 18.90
C MET A 1 -17.48 -25.19 17.80
N ARG A 2 -17.01 -23.99 18.18
CA ARG A 2 -16.65 -22.88 17.30
C ARG A 2 -15.15 -22.96 16.96
N ILE A 3 -14.78 -23.67 15.91
CA ILE A 3 -13.39 -23.66 15.38
C ILE A 3 -13.33 -23.07 13.96
N ILE A 4 -14.45 -23.13 13.21
CA ILE A 4 -14.54 -22.70 11.81
C ILE A 4 -14.31 -21.17 11.67
N HIS A 5 -14.80 -20.36 12.63
CA HIS A 5 -14.69 -18.90 12.56
C HIS A 5 -13.24 -18.38 12.65
N GLY A 6 -12.34 -19.10 13.32
CA GLY A 6 -10.94 -18.68 13.45
C GLY A 6 -10.16 -18.78 12.14
N TYR A 7 -10.42 -19.83 11.36
CA TYR A 7 -9.74 -20.07 10.08
C TYR A 7 -10.19 -19.09 8.99
N GLU A 8 -11.48 -18.77 8.96
CA GLU A 8 -12.05 -17.80 8.02
C GLU A 8 -11.52 -16.38 8.26
N LEU A 9 -11.39 -15.97 9.53
CA LEU A 9 -10.79 -14.68 9.89
C LEU A 9 -9.31 -14.61 9.54
N TYR A 10 -8.53 -15.66 9.81
CA TYR A 10 -7.11 -15.72 9.47
C TYR A 10 -6.88 -15.63 7.95
N ARG A 11 -7.66 -16.39 7.17
CA ARG A 11 -7.62 -16.36 5.71
C ARG A 11 -8.00 -14.98 5.16
N SER A 12 -9.08 -14.39 5.67
CA SER A 12 -9.49 -13.04 5.28
C SER A 12 -8.42 -11.99 5.60
N TYR A 13 -7.76 -12.09 6.75
CA TYR A 13 -6.69 -11.18 7.14
C TYR A 13 -5.45 -11.33 6.25
N PHE A 14 -5.06 -12.57 5.93
CA PHE A 14 -3.97 -12.86 5.00
C PHE A 14 -4.22 -12.25 3.61
N ASP A 15 -5.44 -12.41 3.07
CA ASP A 15 -5.82 -11.83 1.78
C ASP A 15 -5.75 -10.29 1.78
N VAL A 16 -6.25 -9.65 2.84
CA VAL A 16 -6.20 -8.18 2.99
C VAL A 16 -4.75 -7.68 3.04
N ASN A 17 -3.89 -8.34 3.80
CA ASN A 17 -2.50 -7.92 3.94
C ASN A 17 -1.67 -8.19 2.68
N PHE A 18 -1.94 -9.30 2.00
CA PHE A 18 -1.38 -9.56 0.68
C PHE A 18 -1.70 -8.40 -0.28
N ILE A 19 -2.96 -7.97 -0.35
CA ILE A 19 -3.38 -6.83 -1.20
C ILE A 19 -2.63 -5.54 -0.83
N LYS A 20 -2.46 -5.24 0.46
CA LYS A 20 -1.70 -4.06 0.92
C LYS A 20 -0.24 -4.13 0.51
N ILE A 21 0.42 -5.27 0.68
CA ILE A 21 1.82 -5.48 0.27
C ILE A 21 1.97 -5.30 -1.25
N GLN A 22 1.06 -5.87 -2.05
CA GLN A 22 1.09 -5.70 -3.51
C GLN A 22 0.89 -4.24 -3.92
N ARG A 23 0.04 -3.50 -3.20
CA ARG A 23 -0.14 -2.06 -3.42
C ARG A 23 1.16 -1.30 -3.20
N ILE A 24 1.86 -1.53 -2.09
CA ILE A 24 3.14 -0.89 -1.79
C ILE A 24 4.21 -1.30 -2.82
N LYS A 25 4.25 -2.57 -3.24
CA LYS A 25 5.14 -3.04 -4.33
C LYS A 25 4.93 -2.22 -5.62
N TRP A 26 3.68 -2.05 -6.03
CA TRP A 26 3.32 -1.32 -7.24
C TRP A 26 3.72 0.16 -7.17
N VAL A 27 3.57 0.82 -6.01
CA VAL A 27 4.05 2.22 -5.83
C VAL A 27 5.54 2.32 -6.11
N GLY A 28 6.34 1.42 -5.54
CA GLY A 28 7.78 1.42 -5.78
C GLY A 28 8.10 1.29 -7.26
N HIS A 29 7.36 0.44 -7.98
CA HIS A 29 7.49 0.30 -9.42
C HIS A 29 7.15 1.60 -10.16
N VAL A 30 5.99 2.22 -9.87
CA VAL A 30 5.57 3.49 -10.51
C VAL A 30 6.54 4.64 -10.24
N VAL A 31 7.06 4.76 -9.01
CA VAL A 31 8.06 5.79 -8.67
C VAL A 31 9.32 5.65 -9.51
N ARG A 32 9.74 4.41 -9.82
CA ARG A 32 10.94 4.13 -10.63
C ARG A 32 10.70 4.13 -12.14
N MET A 33 9.45 4.18 -12.60
CA MET A 33 9.16 4.35 -14.03
C MET A 33 9.79 5.63 -14.58
N SER A 34 10.07 5.64 -15.89
CA SER A 34 10.50 6.84 -16.61
C SER A 34 9.50 7.99 -16.41
N LYS A 35 9.99 9.23 -16.39
CA LYS A 35 9.14 10.43 -16.24
C LYS A 35 8.10 10.55 -17.36
N ASN A 36 8.38 10.02 -18.54
CA ASN A 36 7.47 10.09 -19.69
C ASN A 36 6.40 8.98 -19.66
N HIS A 37 6.44 8.07 -18.69
CA HIS A 37 5.50 6.96 -18.61
C HIS A 37 4.12 7.45 -18.13
N THR A 38 3.07 7.19 -18.91
CA THR A 38 1.69 7.63 -18.64
C THR A 38 1.24 7.28 -17.22
N THR A 39 1.51 6.06 -16.75
CA THR A 39 1.17 5.63 -15.37
C THR A 39 1.78 6.54 -14.30
N LYS A 40 3.05 6.95 -14.45
CA LYS A 40 3.72 7.83 -13.50
C LYS A 40 3.15 9.25 -13.56
N ASN A 41 2.78 9.71 -14.75
CA ASN A 41 2.13 10.99 -14.93
C ASN A 41 0.76 11.01 -14.25
N VAL A 42 -0.11 10.04 -14.55
CA VAL A 42 -1.43 9.88 -13.91
C VAL A 42 -1.31 9.75 -12.39
N PHE A 43 -0.31 9.01 -11.91
CA PHE A 43 -0.05 8.86 -10.47
C PHE A 43 0.33 10.17 -9.78
N ASN A 44 1.07 11.06 -10.46
CA ASN A 44 1.48 12.34 -9.90
C ASN A 44 0.43 13.45 -10.06
N VAL A 45 -0.49 13.32 -11.02
CA VAL A 45 -1.56 14.29 -11.23
C VAL A 45 -2.44 14.35 -9.99
N GLN A 46 -2.58 15.55 -9.43
CA GLN A 46 -3.63 15.85 -8.47
C GLN A 46 -4.85 16.35 -9.26
N PRO A 47 -5.95 15.58 -9.33
CA PRO A 47 -7.14 16.04 -10.02
C PRO A 47 -7.69 17.26 -9.29
N ILE A 48 -7.80 18.37 -10.01
CA ILE A 48 -8.36 19.64 -9.51
C ILE A 48 -9.88 19.52 -9.52
N GLY A 49 -10.54 19.90 -8.41
CA GLY A 49 -12.00 19.95 -8.29
C GLY A 49 -12.57 19.19 -7.10
N THR A 50 -13.80 19.54 -6.71
CA THR A 50 -14.54 18.93 -5.59
C THR A 50 -15.31 17.70 -6.07
N ARG A 51 -14.97 16.50 -5.56
CA ARG A 51 -15.77 15.29 -5.84
C ARG A 51 -17.09 15.32 -5.06
N ARG A 52 -18.14 14.71 -5.63
CA ARG A 52 -19.47 14.60 -5.00
C ARG A 52 -19.37 14.00 -3.59
N LYS A 53 -20.18 14.55 -2.68
CA LYS A 53 -20.14 14.37 -1.21
C LYS A 53 -20.39 12.91 -0.75
N ASP A 54 -20.94 12.07 -1.62
CA ASP A 54 -21.53 10.78 -1.24
C ASP A 54 -20.64 9.59 -1.59
N ARG A 55 -19.50 9.81 -2.25
CA ARG A 55 -18.53 8.74 -2.55
C ARG A 55 -17.40 8.78 -1.51
N PRO A 56 -17.08 7.65 -0.84
CA PRO A 56 -15.97 7.63 0.10
C PRO A 56 -14.70 8.14 -0.59
N ASN A 57 -13.95 9.00 0.12
CA ASN A 57 -12.72 9.63 -0.37
C ASN A 57 -11.56 8.63 -0.43
N LEU A 58 -11.79 7.49 -1.10
CA LEU A 58 -10.81 6.44 -1.37
C LEU A 58 -10.03 6.85 -2.62
N ARG A 59 -9.25 7.92 -2.51
CA ARG A 59 -8.13 8.11 -3.44
C ARG A 59 -7.21 6.92 -3.22
N TRP A 60 -6.91 6.20 -4.30
CA TRP A 60 -5.96 5.08 -4.26
C TRP A 60 -4.65 5.49 -3.58
N ILE A 61 -4.18 6.71 -3.87
CA ILE A 61 -3.01 7.32 -3.22
C ILE A 61 -3.20 7.46 -1.70
N ALA A 62 -4.36 7.95 -1.24
CA ALA A 62 -4.63 8.11 0.19
C ALA A 62 -4.73 6.76 0.92
N GLY A 63 -5.30 5.73 0.29
CA GLY A 63 -5.32 4.37 0.83
C GLY A 63 -3.91 3.79 0.96
N MET A 64 -3.09 3.99 -0.07
CA MET A 64 -1.68 3.62 -0.07
C MET A 64 -0.87 4.38 0.99
N GLU A 65 -1.08 5.69 1.13
CA GLU A 65 -0.40 6.50 2.15
C GLU A 65 -0.73 6.01 3.56
N LYS A 66 -1.97 5.56 3.81
CA LYS A 66 -2.33 4.88 5.06
C LYS A 66 -1.56 3.57 5.24
N ASP A 67 -1.45 2.73 4.20
CA ASP A 67 -0.71 1.47 4.26
C ASP A 67 0.79 1.70 4.58
N ILE A 68 1.40 2.75 4.01
CA ILE A 68 2.79 3.15 4.29
C ILE A 68 2.94 3.79 5.69
N LEU A 69 1.91 4.53 6.16
CA LEU A 69 1.92 5.15 7.48
C LEU A 69 1.97 4.11 8.60
N VAL A 70 1.31 2.96 8.42
CA VAL A 70 1.41 1.81 9.33
C VAL A 70 2.87 1.36 9.48
N LEU A 71 3.66 1.43 8.40
CA LEU A 71 5.10 1.14 8.38
C LEU A 71 5.98 2.31 8.89
N ARG A 72 5.37 3.36 9.45
CA ARG A 72 6.02 4.54 10.05
C ARG A 72 7.04 5.25 9.13
N THR A 73 6.82 5.19 7.81
CA THR A 73 7.76 5.72 6.82
C THR A 73 7.26 7.04 6.23
N LYS A 74 7.90 8.17 6.60
CA LYS A 74 7.52 9.51 6.13
C LYS A 74 8.02 9.83 4.70
N ASN A 75 9.30 9.57 4.41
CA ASN A 75 9.93 9.92 3.13
C ASN A 75 9.87 8.80 2.08
N TRP A 76 8.71 8.13 1.98
CA TRP A 76 8.56 6.91 1.19
C TRP A 76 8.80 7.12 -0.31
N ARG A 77 8.56 8.32 -0.87
CA ARG A 77 8.83 8.64 -2.29
C ARG A 77 10.32 8.51 -2.63
N ILE A 78 11.19 9.04 -1.76
CA ILE A 78 12.64 8.94 -1.91
C ILE A 78 13.08 7.48 -1.73
N LEU A 79 12.53 6.82 -0.71
CA LEU A 79 12.81 5.42 -0.41
C LEU A 79 12.42 4.48 -1.56
N ALA A 80 11.26 4.72 -2.18
CA ALA A 80 10.74 3.97 -3.33
C ALA A 80 11.64 4.09 -4.56
N GLY A 81 12.36 5.21 -4.73
CA GLY A 81 13.39 5.36 -5.74
C GLY A 81 14.58 4.43 -5.52
N ARG A 82 14.91 4.10 -4.27
CA ARG A 82 16.03 3.23 -3.90
C ARG A 82 15.58 1.76 -3.84
N ARG A 83 15.85 0.98 -4.90
CA ARG A 83 15.35 -0.41 -5.06
C ARG A 83 15.61 -1.30 -3.84
N LEU A 84 16.83 -1.31 -3.29
CA LEU A 84 17.18 -2.14 -2.13
C LEU A 84 16.49 -1.68 -0.85
N ALA A 85 16.44 -0.37 -0.61
CA ALA A 85 15.79 0.18 0.57
C ALA A 85 14.28 -0.07 0.54
N TRP A 86 13.66 0.03 -0.64
CA TRP A 86 12.25 -0.33 -0.84
C TRP A 86 12.00 -1.82 -0.61
N LYS A 87 12.90 -2.69 -1.07
CA LYS A 87 12.80 -4.14 -0.84
C LYS A 87 12.82 -4.47 0.66
N ARG A 88 13.75 -3.88 1.42
CA ARG A 88 13.84 -4.07 2.88
C ARG A 88 12.57 -3.61 3.60
N LEU A 89 11.97 -2.50 3.16
CA LEU A 89 10.70 -2.04 3.71
C LEU A 89 9.56 -3.03 3.43
N LEU A 90 9.54 -3.64 2.23
CA LEU A 90 8.55 -4.66 1.90
C LEU A 90 8.73 -5.94 2.69
N GLU A 91 9.97 -6.38 2.91
CA GLU A 91 10.30 -7.54 3.75
C GLU A 91 9.80 -7.29 5.18
N LYS A 92 10.17 -6.15 5.77
CA LYS A 92 9.66 -5.74 7.08
C LYS A 92 8.13 -5.65 7.13
N ALA A 93 7.51 -5.10 6.09
CA ALA A 93 6.05 -5.01 6.01
C ALA A 93 5.39 -6.40 5.93
N MET A 94 6.03 -7.36 5.28
CA MET A 94 5.56 -8.74 5.24
C MET A 94 5.62 -9.36 6.64
N ASP A 95 6.70 -9.13 7.38
CA ASP A 95 6.83 -9.63 8.77
C ASP A 95 5.80 -8.97 9.71
N ASP A 96 5.71 -7.63 9.68
CA ASP A 96 4.82 -6.83 10.54
C ASP A 96 3.31 -7.05 10.23
N LEU A 97 2.96 -7.44 8.99
CA LEU A 97 1.56 -7.65 8.58
C LEU A 97 1.16 -9.13 8.60
N VAL A 98 2.09 -10.07 8.50
CA VAL A 98 1.78 -11.52 8.58
C VAL A 98 1.68 -11.99 10.03
N LEU A 99 2.36 -11.33 10.95
CA LEU A 99 2.26 -11.60 12.39
C LEU A 99 1.48 -10.47 13.07
N PRO A 100 0.19 -10.63 13.37
CA PRO A 100 -0.38 -9.90 14.48
C PRO A 100 0.28 -10.47 15.74
N CYS A 101 1.44 -9.94 16.13
CA CYS A 101 1.99 -10.22 17.45
C CYS A 101 0.94 -9.80 18.48
N HIS A 102 0.33 -10.80 19.11
CA HIS A 102 -0.18 -10.73 20.47
C HIS A 102 0.92 -11.25 21.40
#